data_AF-E3EBB6-F1
#
_entry.id   AF-E3EBB6-F1
#
_cell.length_a   1.000
_cell.length_b   1.000
_cell.length_c   1.000
_cell.angle_alpha   90.00
_cell.angle_beta   90.00
_cell.angle_gamma   90.00
#
_symmetry.space_group_name_H-M   'P 1'
#
loop_
_entity.id
_entity.type
_entity.pdbx_description
1 polymer ?
#
loop_
_entity_poly.entity_id
_entity_poly.type
_entity_poly.pdbx_seq_one_letter_code
_entity_poly.pdbx_strand_id
1 'polypeptide(L)'
;MEFKGEDGMNSEQPLPSGQPGQPHGQKQRGRLQYAKFRKVIAIIMAALIPGMGHLFLGLFIRGLTFIVLLLLDIFAMLYVSSDGLRINIPLLILLGLFIPVLYFYNVYDVLQSADYMVRYRRKPDQYARMDARGQQSSPFYAWERGFAFAVLLVAGGGLMILFRMKPRWLSIFFEDYGFLTLAIILMMIGLFLFLREAILSFKRKKLKERG
;
A
#
# COMPACT_ATOMS: atom_id res chain seq x y z
N MET A 1 63.80 -50.76 4.63
CA MET A 1 63.37 -49.49 3.99
C MET A 1 62.37 -48.86 4.93
N GLU A 2 62.87 -47.94 5.75
CA GLU A 2 62.15 -47.24 6.81
C GLU A 2 61.67 -45.92 6.20
N PHE A 3 60.36 -45.81 5.96
CA PHE A 3 59.75 -44.57 5.48
C PHE A 3 59.31 -43.74 6.68
N LYS A 4 60.17 -42.79 6.99
CA LYS A 4 59.96 -41.63 7.85
C LYS A 4 59.06 -40.62 7.11
N GLY A 5 57.95 -40.24 7.72
CA GLY A 5 57.05 -39.17 7.25
C GLY A 5 56.32 -38.61 8.47
N GLU A 6 56.99 -37.77 9.23
CA GLU A 6 56.74 -36.32 9.28
C GLU A 6 55.52 -35.97 10.13
N ASP A 7 55.83 -35.76 11.41
CA ASP A 7 55.03 -35.07 12.42
C ASP A 7 54.73 -33.64 11.95
N GLY A 8 53.68 -33.50 11.15
CA GLY A 8 53.11 -32.22 10.75
C GLY A 8 52.06 -31.76 11.76
N MET A 9 52.52 -31.28 12.93
CA MET A 9 51.76 -30.36 13.77
C MET A 9 51.25 -29.20 12.90
N ASN A 10 49.97 -29.23 12.52
CA ASN A 10 49.32 -28.10 11.88
C ASN A 10 47.99 -27.79 12.56
N SER A 11 48.15 -26.94 13.58
CA SER A 11 47.29 -25.79 13.88
C SER A 11 45.79 -26.08 13.96
N GLU A 12 45.36 -26.52 15.15
CA GLU A 12 44.16 -25.95 15.76
C GLU A 12 44.31 -24.43 15.75
N GLN A 13 43.82 -23.79 14.69
CA GLN A 13 43.62 -22.35 14.69
C GLN A 13 42.69 -22.05 15.86
N PRO A 14 43.11 -21.26 16.86
CA PRO A 14 42.16 -20.77 17.82
C PRO A 14 41.14 -19.98 17.01
N LEU A 15 39.85 -20.35 17.14
CA LEU A 15 38.73 -19.50 16.73
C LEU A 15 39.08 -18.06 17.14
N PRO A 16 38.94 -17.07 16.25
CA PRO A 16 39.20 -15.69 16.62
C PRO A 16 38.31 -15.38 17.82
N SER A 17 38.96 -15.27 18.99
CA SER A 17 38.34 -14.98 20.25
C SER A 17 37.55 -13.70 20.05
N GLY A 18 36.23 -13.81 20.21
CA GLY A 18 35.34 -12.66 20.16
C GLY A 18 35.92 -11.57 21.05
N GLN A 19 36.31 -10.45 20.43
CA GLN A 19 36.82 -9.28 21.14
C GLN A 19 35.83 -8.92 22.26
N PRO A 20 36.22 -9.01 23.54
CA PRO A 20 35.41 -8.51 24.61
C PRO A 20 35.51 -6.98 24.59
N GLY A 21 34.38 -6.29 24.39
CA GLY A 21 34.28 -4.89 24.79
C GLY A 21 34.27 -3.82 23.69
N GLN A 22 33.81 -4.11 22.46
CA GLN A 22 33.39 -3.00 21.58
C GLN A 22 32.10 -2.36 22.14
N PRO A 23 32.01 -1.02 22.28
CA PRO A 23 30.82 -0.35 22.79
C PRO A 23 29.71 -0.33 21.71
N HIS A 24 29.15 -1.51 21.43
CA HIS A 24 28.06 -1.70 20.47
C HIS A 24 26.83 -0.85 20.84
N GLY A 25 26.62 -0.57 22.13
CA GLY A 25 25.52 0.26 22.62
C GLY A 25 25.61 1.75 22.24
N GLN A 26 26.80 2.33 22.15
CA GLN A 26 26.96 3.76 21.80
C GLN A 26 26.72 4.02 20.31
N LYS A 27 27.29 3.17 19.44
CA LYS A 27 27.04 3.25 17.98
C LYS A 27 25.57 2.96 17.62
N GLN A 28 24.91 2.06 18.34
CA GLN A 28 23.47 1.81 18.17
C GLN A 28 22.61 3.00 18.63
N ARG A 29 22.93 3.65 19.76
CA ARG A 29 22.21 4.84 20.24
C ARG A 29 22.23 5.99 19.23
N GLY A 30 23.39 6.30 18.62
CA GLY A 30 23.48 7.33 17.58
C GLY A 30 22.67 7.00 16.32
N ARG A 31 22.68 5.73 15.88
CA ARG A 31 21.88 5.27 14.74
C ARG A 31 20.37 5.30 14.98
N LEU A 32 19.93 5.09 16.23
CA LEU A 32 18.53 5.16 16.62
C LEU A 32 18.02 6.61 16.67
N GLN A 33 18.83 7.53 17.20
CA GLN A 33 18.55 8.98 17.20
C GLN A 33 18.37 9.50 15.77
N TYR A 34 19.29 9.13 14.87
CA TYR A 34 19.22 9.52 13.46
C TYR A 34 17.95 8.97 12.78
N ALA A 35 17.55 7.73 13.08
CA ALA A 35 16.33 7.14 12.53
C ALA A 35 15.05 7.87 12.99
N LYS A 36 15.01 8.30 14.27
CA LYS A 36 13.91 9.12 14.80
C LYS A 36 13.85 10.50 14.14
N PHE A 37 14.99 11.14 13.90
CA PHE A 37 15.05 12.42 13.20
C PHE A 37 14.59 12.31 11.74
N ARG A 38 15.03 11.27 11.01
CA ARG A 38 14.54 10.96 9.66
C ARG A 38 13.02 10.72 9.65
N LYS A 39 12.46 10.05 10.66
CA LYS A 39 11.01 9.85 10.80
C LYS A 39 10.26 11.18 10.87
N VAL A 40 10.73 12.12 11.70
CA VAL A 40 10.10 13.45 11.83
C VAL A 40 10.17 14.21 10.51
N ILE A 41 11.32 14.21 9.83
CA ILE A 41 11.46 14.88 8.53
C ILE A 41 10.55 14.24 7.46
N ALA A 42 10.50 12.91 7.40
CA ALA A 42 9.64 12.21 6.45
C ALA A 42 8.16 12.57 6.64
N ILE A 43 7.70 12.65 7.89
CA ILE A 43 6.33 13.04 8.22
C ILE A 43 6.06 14.50 7.84
N ILE A 44 6.99 15.42 8.14
CA ILE A 44 6.88 16.82 7.73
C ILE A 44 6.83 16.95 6.21
N MET A 45 7.66 16.19 5.48
CA MET A 45 7.68 16.18 4.02
C MET A 45 6.40 15.62 3.41
N ALA A 46 5.82 14.56 3.99
CA ALA A 46 4.52 14.03 3.59
C ALA A 46 3.37 15.01 3.88
N ALA A 47 3.46 15.74 5.00
CA ALA A 47 2.50 16.78 5.31
C ALA A 47 2.60 17.96 4.32
N LEU A 48 3.79 18.26 3.79
CA LEU A 48 3.95 19.38 2.86
C LEU A 48 3.49 19.03 1.44
N ILE A 49 3.91 17.87 0.90
CA ILE A 49 3.53 17.42 -0.44
C ILE A 49 3.19 15.94 -0.41
N PRO A 50 1.99 15.55 -0.86
CA PRO A 50 1.57 14.16 -0.88
C PRO A 50 2.54 13.33 -1.72
N GLY A 51 3.08 12.27 -1.11
CA GLY A 51 4.04 11.36 -1.73
C GLY A 51 5.50 11.62 -1.34
N MET A 52 5.91 12.86 -1.04
CA MET A 52 7.33 13.18 -0.79
C MET A 52 7.91 12.49 0.45
N GLY A 53 7.11 12.27 1.51
CA GLY A 53 7.61 11.55 2.69
C GLY A 53 8.00 10.10 2.41
N HIS A 54 7.34 9.42 1.46
CA HIS A 54 7.73 8.08 1.02
C HIS A 54 9.04 8.10 0.22
N LEU A 55 9.25 9.11 -0.64
CA LEU A 55 10.51 9.28 -1.37
C LEU A 55 11.67 9.51 -0.40
N PHE A 56 11.47 10.29 0.66
CA PHE A 56 12.50 10.55 1.67
C PHE A 56 12.89 9.30 2.47
N LEU A 57 11.95 8.36 2.65
CA LEU A 57 12.21 7.05 3.28
C LEU A 57 12.82 6.02 2.30
N GLY A 58 12.96 6.37 1.01
CA GLY A 58 13.45 5.47 -0.04
C GLY A 58 12.36 4.58 -0.66
N LEU A 59 11.08 4.78 -0.33
CA LEU A 59 9.94 4.03 -0.87
C LEU A 59 9.40 4.73 -2.13
N PHE A 60 10.20 4.72 -3.19
CA PHE A 60 9.90 5.45 -4.44
C PHE A 60 8.56 5.06 -5.09
N ILE A 61 8.26 3.76 -5.18
CA ILE A 61 7.02 3.27 -5.82
C ILE A 61 5.78 3.77 -5.07
N ARG A 62 5.79 3.72 -3.74
CA ARG A 62 4.67 4.20 -2.92
C ARG A 62 4.49 5.71 -3.05
N GLY A 63 5.60 6.45 -2.96
CA GLY A 63 5.58 7.90 -3.12
C GLY A 63 5.06 8.34 -4.48
N LEU A 64 5.55 7.70 -5.55
CA LEU A 64 5.11 7.96 -6.91
C LEU A 64 3.63 7.62 -7.11
N THR A 65 3.13 6.57 -6.44
CA THR A 65 1.72 6.19 -6.50
C THR A 65 0.81 7.31 -6.00
N PHE A 66 1.14 7.92 -4.86
CA PHE A 66 0.38 9.06 -4.34
C PHE A 66 0.44 10.29 -5.23
N ILE A 67 1.61 10.60 -5.80
CA ILE A 67 1.78 11.73 -6.72
C ILE A 67 0.91 11.53 -7.96
N VAL A 68 0.93 10.33 -8.54
CA VAL A 68 0.19 10.00 -9.75
C VAL A 68 -1.31 9.94 -9.49
N LEU A 69 -1.75 9.39 -8.36
CA LEU A 69 -3.17 9.40 -7.98
C LEU A 69 -3.69 10.81 -7.78
N LEU A 70 -2.94 11.68 -7.12
CA LEU A 70 -3.29 13.09 -6.96
C LEU A 70 -3.37 13.80 -8.31
N LEU A 71 -2.40 13.54 -9.20
CA LEU A 71 -2.39 14.14 -10.53
C LEU A 71 -3.57 13.67 -11.36
N LEU A 72 -3.90 12.37 -11.32
CA LEU A 72 -5.04 11.78 -11.98
C LEU A 72 -6.36 12.40 -11.47
N ASP A 73 -6.49 12.59 -10.16
CA ASP A 73 -7.63 13.23 -9.53
C ASP A 73 -7.82 14.68 -10.01
N ILE A 74 -6.73 15.47 -10.04
CA ILE A 74 -6.74 16.84 -10.58
C ILE A 74 -7.14 16.86 -12.07
N PHE A 75 -6.61 15.92 -12.87
CA PHE A 75 -6.97 15.80 -14.28
C PHE A 75 -8.45 15.44 -14.48
N ALA A 76 -9.00 14.51 -13.67
CA ALA A 76 -10.43 14.24 -13.66
C ALA A 76 -11.23 15.50 -13.31
N MET A 77 -10.75 16.29 -12.35
CA MET A 77 -11.48 17.45 -11.86
C MET A 77 -11.55 18.53 -12.92
N LEU A 78 -10.42 18.79 -13.58
CA LEU A 78 -10.36 19.70 -14.70
C LEU A 78 -11.26 19.23 -15.85
N TYR A 79 -11.26 17.93 -16.15
CA TYR A 79 -12.13 17.36 -17.18
C TYR A 79 -13.62 17.57 -16.87
N VAL A 80 -14.06 17.18 -15.66
CA VAL A 80 -15.46 17.32 -15.21
C VAL A 80 -15.90 18.78 -15.15
N SER A 81 -14.97 19.70 -14.84
CA SER A 81 -15.21 21.14 -14.80
C SER A 81 -15.29 21.78 -16.21
N SER A 82 -14.52 21.26 -17.18
CA SER A 82 -14.37 21.86 -18.52
C SER A 82 -15.53 21.62 -19.50
N ASP A 83 -16.44 20.69 -19.19
CA ASP A 83 -17.55 20.32 -20.09
C ASP A 83 -18.66 21.38 -20.01
N GLY A 84 -18.49 22.46 -20.79
CA GLY A 84 -19.16 23.77 -20.69
C GLY A 84 -20.68 23.84 -20.89
N LEU A 85 -21.43 22.74 -20.78
CA LEU A 85 -22.90 22.75 -20.87
C LEU A 85 -23.62 21.99 -19.75
N ARG A 86 -22.96 21.09 -19.00
CA ARG A 86 -23.54 20.39 -17.83
C ARG A 86 -22.45 19.99 -16.84
N ILE A 87 -22.07 20.90 -15.95
CA ILE A 87 -21.19 20.57 -14.83
C ILE A 87 -21.91 19.51 -13.98
N ASN A 88 -21.35 18.31 -13.91
CA ASN A 88 -21.85 17.27 -13.02
C ASN A 88 -21.38 17.61 -11.59
N ILE A 89 -22.06 18.57 -10.97
CA ILE A 89 -21.72 19.12 -9.64
C ILE A 89 -21.50 18.01 -8.59
N PRO A 90 -22.36 16.97 -8.50
CA PRO A 90 -22.12 15.85 -7.57
C PRO A 90 -20.77 15.15 -7.78
N LEU A 91 -20.39 14.91 -9.03
CA LEU A 91 -19.12 14.23 -9.35
C LEU A 91 -17.92 15.14 -9.03
N LEU A 92 -18.03 16.44 -9.32
CA LEU A 92 -17.00 17.41 -8.97
C LEU A 92 -16.78 17.50 -7.45
N ILE A 93 -17.86 17.50 -6.66
CA ILE A 93 -17.78 17.50 -5.20
C ILE A 93 -17.15 16.20 -4.69
N LEU A 94 -17.57 15.05 -5.23
CA LEU A 94 -17.02 13.75 -4.86
C LEU A 94 -15.50 13.69 -5.08
N LEU A 95 -15.04 14.19 -6.23
CA LEU A 95 -13.64 14.23 -6.59
C LEU A 95 -12.85 15.24 -5.75
N GLY A 96 -13.42 16.42 -5.49
CA GLY A 96 -12.83 17.38 -4.55
C GLY A 96 -12.69 16.83 -3.13
N LEU A 97 -13.62 15.97 -2.69
CA LEU A 97 -13.52 15.25 -1.41
C LEU A 97 -12.46 14.15 -1.42
N PHE A 98 -12.05 13.67 -2.59
CA PHE A 98 -11.01 12.66 -2.73
C PHE A 98 -9.63 13.21 -2.31
N ILE A 99 -9.33 14.48 -2.62
CA ILE A 99 -8.08 15.16 -2.25
C ILE A 99 -7.77 15.04 -0.74
N PRO A 100 -8.63 15.47 0.20
CA PRO A 100 -8.34 15.36 1.63
C PRO A 100 -8.27 13.92 2.13
N VAL A 101 -9.05 13.01 1.55
CA VAL A 101 -8.98 11.57 1.88
C VAL A 101 -7.62 10.99 1.48
N LEU A 102 -7.16 11.30 0.28
CA LEU A 102 -5.89 10.85 -0.27
C LEU A 102 -4.71 11.41 0.53
N TYR A 103 -4.83 12.66 0.96
CA TYR A 103 -3.85 13.32 1.83
C TYR A 103 -3.77 12.65 3.21
N PHE A 104 -4.92 12.36 3.85
CA PHE A 104 -4.92 11.66 5.14
C PHE A 104 -4.27 10.27 5.03
N TYR A 105 -4.61 9.53 3.97
CA TYR A 105 -4.02 8.21 3.71
C TYR A 105 -2.50 8.32 3.47
N ASN A 106 -2.04 9.34 2.74
CA ASN A 106 -0.62 9.59 2.51
C ASN A 106 0.15 9.79 3.82
N VAL A 107 -0.35 10.67 4.69
CA VAL A 107 0.30 10.96 5.99
C VAL A 107 0.29 9.72 6.89
N TYR A 108 -0.82 8.99 6.92
CA TYR A 108 -0.93 7.74 7.69
C TYR A 108 0.05 6.67 7.22
N ASP A 109 0.16 6.45 5.91
CA ASP A 109 1.07 5.44 5.34
C ASP A 109 2.55 5.80 5.59
N VAL A 110 2.90 7.10 5.51
CA VAL A 110 4.25 7.55 5.90
C VAL A 110 4.50 7.34 7.39
N LEU A 111 3.53 7.63 8.25
CA LEU A 111 3.66 7.41 9.69
C LEU A 111 3.90 5.93 10.02
N GLN A 112 3.13 5.03 9.40
CA GLN A 112 3.31 3.59 9.56
C GLN A 112 4.66 3.11 9.02
N SER A 113 5.01 3.52 7.81
CA SER A 113 6.28 3.16 7.17
C SER A 113 7.47 3.63 7.99
N ALA A 114 7.42 4.85 8.52
CA ALA A 114 8.48 5.39 9.37
C ALA A 114 8.52 4.71 10.75
N ASP A 115 7.39 4.34 11.34
CA ASP A 115 7.36 3.59 12.61
C ASP A 115 7.96 2.19 12.44
N TYR A 116 7.60 1.51 11.35
CA TYR A 116 8.17 0.21 10.99
C TYR A 116 9.69 0.29 10.86
N MET A 117 10.23 1.29 10.17
CA MET A 117 11.68 1.49 10.01
C MET A 117 12.40 1.72 11.36
N VAL A 118 11.80 2.51 12.26
CA VAL A 118 12.38 2.76 13.60
C VAL A 118 12.36 1.48 14.45
N ARG A 119 11.29 0.68 14.38
CA ARG A 119 11.17 -0.59 15.10
C ARG A 119 12.16 -1.63 14.59
N TYR A 120 12.30 -1.75 13.27
CA TYR A 120 13.25 -2.65 12.64
C TYR A 120 14.69 -2.38 13.11
N ARG A 121 15.08 -1.10 13.17
CA ARG A 121 16.41 -0.71 13.63
C ARG A 121 16.63 -0.89 15.14
N ARG A 122 15.57 -1.02 15.95
CA ARG A 122 15.66 -1.25 17.40
C ARG A 122 15.91 -2.71 17.77
N LYS A 123 15.40 -3.67 16.99
CA LYS A 123 15.52 -5.11 17.26
C LYS A 123 15.66 -5.94 15.95
N PRO A 124 16.79 -5.83 15.23
CA PRO A 124 16.94 -6.41 13.90
C PRO A 124 16.67 -7.93 13.88
N ASP A 125 17.17 -8.68 14.85
CA ASP A 125 17.07 -10.15 14.85
C ASP A 125 15.62 -10.65 15.05
N GLN A 126 14.86 -9.97 15.91
CA GLN A 126 13.48 -10.34 16.21
C GLN A 126 12.56 -10.05 15.02
N TYR A 127 12.79 -8.93 14.32
CA TYR A 127 12.02 -8.57 13.12
C TYR A 127 12.43 -9.36 11.88
N ALA A 128 13.71 -9.66 11.68
CA ALA A 128 14.17 -10.51 10.57
C ALA A 128 13.53 -11.91 10.60
N ARG A 129 13.33 -12.48 11.79
CA ARG A 129 12.59 -13.75 11.94
C ARG A 129 11.08 -13.60 11.75
N MET A 130 10.53 -12.42 12.04
CA MET A 130 9.11 -12.11 11.86
C MET A 130 8.78 -11.87 10.38
N ASP A 131 9.65 -11.17 9.64
CA ASP A 131 9.56 -10.99 8.20
C ASP A 131 9.72 -12.33 7.48
N ALA A 132 10.70 -13.18 7.85
CA ALA A 132 10.85 -14.51 7.24
C ALA A 132 9.59 -15.39 7.39
N ARG A 133 8.84 -15.21 8.49
CA ARG A 133 7.59 -15.93 8.75
C ARG A 133 6.35 -15.25 8.16
N GLY A 134 6.37 -13.92 8.00
CA GLY A 134 5.27 -13.10 7.46
C GLY A 134 5.32 -12.87 5.95
N GLN A 135 6.51 -12.96 5.32
CA GLN A 135 6.70 -12.90 3.87
C GLN A 135 5.99 -14.05 3.14
N GLN A 136 5.67 -15.14 3.85
CA GLN A 136 4.95 -16.29 3.31
C GLN A 136 3.41 -16.09 3.21
N SER A 137 2.80 -15.00 3.71
CA SER A 137 1.35 -15.02 3.98
C SER A 137 0.48 -13.81 3.58
N SER A 138 0.91 -12.84 2.78
CA SER A 138 -0.06 -11.86 2.24
C SER A 138 0.04 -11.63 0.72
N PRO A 139 -0.92 -12.18 -0.06
CA PRO A 139 -1.15 -11.82 -1.45
C PRO A 139 -1.33 -10.31 -1.67
N PHE A 140 -1.79 -9.59 -0.64
CA PHE A 140 -2.05 -8.15 -0.66
C PHE A 140 -0.78 -7.29 -0.82
N TYR A 141 0.37 -7.63 -0.21
CA TYR A 141 1.61 -6.85 -0.40
C TYR A 141 2.33 -7.21 -1.70
N ALA A 142 2.02 -8.36 -2.31
CA ALA A 142 2.52 -8.70 -3.64
C ALA A 142 1.87 -7.83 -4.74
N TRP A 143 0.61 -7.44 -4.55
CA TRP A 143 -0.12 -6.55 -5.45
C TRP A 143 0.49 -5.13 -5.49
N GLU A 144 1.06 -4.64 -4.38
CA GLU A 144 1.73 -3.33 -4.33
C GLU A 144 3.07 -3.27 -5.11
N ARG A 145 3.59 -4.40 -5.60
CA ARG A 145 4.88 -4.46 -6.30
C ARG A 145 4.71 -4.13 -7.79
N GLY A 146 4.62 -2.84 -8.10
CA GLY A 146 4.93 -2.25 -9.42
C GLY A 146 3.97 -2.54 -10.57
N PHE A 147 3.60 -3.80 -10.82
CA PHE A 147 2.71 -4.18 -11.92
C PHE A 147 1.29 -3.64 -11.70
N ALA A 148 0.74 -3.77 -10.50
CA ALA A 148 -0.60 -3.24 -10.25
C ALA A 148 -0.65 -1.71 -10.35
N PHE A 149 0.45 -1.02 -9.98
CA PHE A 149 0.55 0.43 -10.16
C PHE A 149 0.53 0.80 -11.65
N ALA A 150 1.31 0.10 -12.48
CA ALA A 150 1.30 0.29 -13.93
C ALA A 150 -0.08 -0.03 -14.53
N VAL A 151 -0.71 -1.13 -14.12
CA VAL A 151 -2.07 -1.50 -14.55
C VAL A 151 -3.08 -0.45 -14.11
N LEU A 152 -3.02 0.05 -12.88
CA LEU A 152 -3.89 1.11 -12.39
C LEU A 152 -3.69 2.40 -13.18
N LEU A 153 -2.46 2.74 -13.54
CA LEU A 153 -2.15 3.92 -14.33
C LEU A 153 -2.68 3.81 -15.76
N VAL A 154 -2.46 2.67 -16.42
CA VAL A 154 -2.96 2.40 -17.77
C VAL A 154 -4.49 2.32 -17.77
N ALA A 155 -5.08 1.64 -16.79
CA ALA A 155 -6.53 1.53 -16.65
C ALA A 155 -7.16 2.88 -16.31
N GLY A 156 -6.60 3.62 -15.34
CA GLY A 156 -7.11 4.93 -14.92
C GLY A 156 -6.96 5.99 -16.02
N GLY A 157 -5.78 6.11 -16.63
CA GLY A 157 -5.55 7.01 -17.75
C GLY A 157 -6.34 6.60 -19.00
N GLY A 158 -6.38 5.31 -19.32
CA GLY A 158 -7.18 4.76 -20.42
C GLY A 158 -8.67 5.00 -20.23
N LEU A 159 -9.17 4.83 -19.01
CA LEU A 159 -10.56 5.13 -18.64
C LEU A 159 -10.85 6.62 -18.82
N MET A 160 -9.94 7.51 -18.42
CA MET A 160 -10.12 8.96 -18.65
C MET A 160 -10.13 9.32 -20.14
N ILE A 161 -9.27 8.71 -20.94
CA ILE A 161 -9.26 8.89 -22.40
C ILE A 161 -10.57 8.36 -23.00
N LEU A 162 -11.04 7.20 -22.55
CA LEU A 162 -12.30 6.60 -22.97
C LEU A 162 -13.49 7.52 -22.66
N PHE A 163 -13.55 8.06 -21.44
CA PHE A 163 -14.59 9.03 -21.05
C PHE A 163 -14.49 10.33 -21.87
N ARG A 164 -13.26 10.80 -22.16
CA ARG A 164 -13.03 11.99 -23.01
C ARG A 164 -13.54 11.80 -24.44
N MET A 165 -13.47 10.59 -24.98
CA MET A 165 -13.94 10.30 -26.34
C MET A 165 -15.46 10.32 -26.49
N LYS A 166 -16.24 10.45 -25.38
CA LYS A 166 -17.73 10.37 -25.35
C LYS A 166 -18.26 9.40 -26.42
N PRO A 167 -17.89 8.10 -26.36
CA PRO A 167 -18.23 7.16 -27.40
C PRO A 167 -19.75 7.12 -27.56
N ARG A 168 -20.24 7.37 -28.78
CA ARG A 168 -21.68 7.55 -29.06
C ARG A 168 -22.54 6.36 -28.58
N TRP A 169 -21.97 5.15 -28.56
CA TRP A 169 -22.65 3.97 -28.04
C TRP A 169 -22.94 4.05 -26.53
N LEU A 170 -22.05 4.68 -25.76
CA LEU A 170 -22.21 4.86 -24.32
C LEU A 170 -23.35 5.85 -24.03
N SER A 171 -23.44 6.95 -24.77
CA SER A 171 -24.54 7.90 -24.59
C SER A 171 -25.89 7.29 -24.96
N ILE A 172 -25.97 6.54 -26.06
CA ILE A 172 -27.19 5.81 -26.47
C ILE A 172 -27.61 4.81 -25.37
N PHE A 173 -26.64 4.09 -24.77
CA PHE A 173 -26.92 3.16 -23.68
C PHE A 173 -27.45 3.86 -22.43
N PHE A 174 -26.86 5.00 -22.03
CA PHE A 174 -27.29 5.73 -20.83
C PHE A 174 -28.62 6.45 -21.03
N GLU A 175 -28.91 6.93 -22.23
CA GLU A 175 -30.13 7.68 -22.55
C GLU A 175 -31.36 6.76 -22.63
N ASP A 176 -31.21 5.56 -23.20
CA ASP A 176 -32.32 4.61 -23.35
C ASP A 176 -32.40 3.56 -22.23
N TYR A 177 -31.27 3.13 -21.66
CA TYR A 177 -31.22 1.99 -20.72
C TYR A 177 -30.71 2.33 -19.32
N GLY A 178 -30.39 3.60 -19.04
CA GLY A 178 -29.79 4.03 -17.77
C GLY A 178 -30.63 3.69 -16.53
N PHE A 179 -31.95 3.92 -16.58
CA PHE A 179 -32.84 3.61 -15.44
C PHE A 179 -33.02 2.10 -15.23
N LEU A 180 -33.20 1.35 -16.31
CA LEU A 180 -33.43 -0.10 -16.29
C LEU A 180 -32.21 -0.85 -15.75
N THR A 181 -31.02 -0.47 -16.19
CA THR A 181 -29.78 -1.07 -15.70
C THR A 181 -29.52 -0.76 -14.24
N LEU A 182 -29.76 0.48 -13.79
CA LEU A 182 -29.64 0.84 -12.37
C LEU A 182 -30.61 0.02 -11.51
N ALA A 183 -31.86 -0.14 -11.94
CA ALA A 183 -32.87 -0.93 -11.22
C ALA A 183 -32.46 -2.40 -11.08
N ILE A 184 -31.95 -3.02 -12.15
CA ILE A 184 -31.48 -4.41 -12.12
C ILE A 184 -30.27 -4.57 -11.19
N ILE A 185 -29.32 -3.63 -11.23
CA ILE A 185 -28.14 -3.66 -10.35
C ILE A 185 -28.55 -3.55 -8.88
N LEU A 186 -29.43 -2.61 -8.54
CA LEU A 186 -29.94 -2.47 -7.17
C LEU A 186 -30.71 -3.72 -6.72
N MET A 187 -31.52 -4.30 -7.60
CA MET A 187 -32.25 -5.54 -7.32
C MET A 187 -31.30 -6.70 -7.03
N MET A 188 -30.24 -6.86 -7.83
CA MET A 188 -29.23 -7.90 -7.65
C MET A 188 -28.44 -7.72 -6.34
N ILE A 189 -28.04 -6.49 -6.00
CA ILE A 189 -27.35 -6.18 -4.74
C ILE A 189 -28.27 -6.46 -3.55
N GLY A 190 -29.53 -6.04 -3.61
CA GLY A 190 -30.53 -6.30 -2.58
C GLY A 190 -30.74 -7.80 -2.36
N LEU A 191 -30.89 -8.57 -3.44
CA LEU A 191 -31.03 -10.02 -3.37
C LEU A 191 -29.78 -10.68 -2.76
N PHE A 192 -28.60 -10.23 -3.15
CA PHE A 192 -27.34 -10.76 -2.60
C PHE A 192 -27.22 -10.52 -1.10
N LEU A 193 -27.52 -9.30 -0.63
CA LEU A 193 -27.50 -8.97 0.79
C LEU A 193 -28.55 -9.78 1.57
N PHE A 194 -29.75 -9.93 1.03
CA PHE A 194 -30.81 -10.74 1.64
C PHE A 194 -30.41 -12.22 1.76
N LEU A 195 -29.84 -12.80 0.70
CA LEU A 195 -29.38 -14.19 0.72
C LEU A 195 -28.25 -14.39 1.74
N ARG A 196 -27.31 -13.45 1.79
CA ARG A 196 -26.21 -13.48 2.76
C ARG A 196 -26.74 -13.49 4.18
N GLU A 197 -27.68 -12.60 4.50
CA GLU A 197 -28.26 -12.50 5.85
C GLU A 197 -29.15 -13.71 6.17
N ALA A 198 -29.93 -14.23 5.21
CA ALA A 198 -30.73 -15.43 5.37
C ALA A 198 -29.86 -16.65 5.72
N ILE A 199 -28.74 -16.85 5.02
CA ILE A 199 -27.79 -17.93 5.30
C ILE A 199 -27.15 -17.79 6.69
N LEU A 200 -26.78 -16.56 7.07
CA LEU A 200 -26.21 -16.29 8.40
C LEU A 200 -27.23 -16.55 9.52
N SER A 201 -28.50 -16.17 9.31
CA SER A 201 -29.57 -16.40 10.29
C SER A 201 -29.88 -17.88 10.50
N PHE A 202 -29.87 -18.69 9.43
CA PHE A 202 -30.07 -20.14 9.50
C PHE A 202 -28.92 -20.83 10.25
N LYS A 203 -27.67 -20.42 10.01
CA LYS A 203 -26.52 -20.96 10.76
C LYS A 203 -26.63 -20.66 12.26
N ARG A 204 -27.08 -19.46 12.65
CA ARG A 204 -27.27 -19.08 14.05
C ARG A 204 -28.37 -19.90 14.74
N LYS A 205 -29.49 -20.16 14.06
CA LYS A 205 -30.58 -21.01 14.59
C LYS A 205 -30.11 -22.46 14.80
N LYS A 206 -29.40 -23.03 13.82
CA LYS A 206 -28.89 -24.41 13.88
C LYS A 206 -27.84 -24.64 14.98
N LEU A 207 -27.13 -23.59 15.40
CA LEU A 207 -26.18 -23.65 16.53
C LEU A 207 -26.88 -23.59 17.89
N LYS A 208 -28.06 -22.95 17.98
CA LYS A 208 -28.84 -22.85 19.22
C LYS A 208 -29.64 -24.11 19.55
N GLU A 209 -29.93 -24.95 18.56
CA GLU A 209 -30.60 -26.25 18.74
C GLU A 209 -29.61 -27.39 19.07
N ARG A 210 -28.30 -27.13 19.04
CA ARG A 210 -27.24 -28.12 19.29
C ARG A 210 -26.46 -27.91 20.60
N GLY A 211 -26.80 -26.89 21.38
CA GLY A 211 -26.27 -26.64 22.72
C GLY A 211 -27.40 -26.65 23.73
#